data_AF-A0A3P3X476-F1
#
_entry.id   AF-A0A3P3X476-F1
#
_cell.length_a   1.000
_cell.length_b   1.000
_cell.length_c   1.000
_cell.angle_alpha   90.00
_cell.angle_beta   90.00
_cell.angle_gamma   90.00
#
_symmetry.space_group_name_H-M   'P 1'
#
loop_
_entity.id
_entity.type
_entity.pdbx_description
1 polymer ?
#
loop_
_entity_poly.entity_id
_entity_poly.type
_entity_poly.pdbx_seq_one_letter_code
_entity_poly.pdbx_strand_id
1 'polypeptide(L)'
;MAKKKAFIPFFYFISIVFLPWLISLCCNKSLKTWITNWWNTSQCETFLSDIQEKSVLEKFIQLEDLFQLDEMIKEYPENDLQQFRLGIHKQTIQFIKIHNEYRIHTILHFSTNLISFVILSGYSFWGKEKLFILNSWVQEFLYNLSDTIKAFLILLLTDLCIGFHSPHGWELMIGYIYKDFGFAHYEQILSGLVSTFPVILDTIFKYWIFRYLNRVSPSLVVIYHAIND
;
A
#
# COMPACT_ATOMS: atom_id res chain seq x y z
N MET A 1 -0.67 41.67 -14.08
CA MET A 1 -1.01 40.44 -14.85
C MET A 1 -0.19 39.20 -14.45
N ALA A 2 0.99 39.33 -13.81
CA ALA A 2 1.83 38.20 -13.39
C ALA A 2 1.25 37.33 -12.24
N LYS A 3 0.53 37.93 -11.28
CA LYS A 3 -0.04 37.20 -10.13
C LYS A 3 -1.06 36.10 -10.50
N LYS A 4 -1.78 36.22 -11.63
CA LYS A 4 -2.74 35.18 -12.08
C LYS A 4 -2.05 33.95 -12.69
N LYS A 5 -0.81 34.06 -13.19
CA LYS A 5 -0.10 32.94 -13.82
C LYS A 5 0.52 31.96 -12.80
N ALA A 6 0.97 32.43 -11.64
CA ALA A 6 1.54 31.59 -10.59
C ALA A 6 0.50 30.75 -9.81
N PHE A 7 -0.77 31.17 -9.86
CA PHE A 7 -1.85 30.52 -9.10
C PHE A 7 -2.38 29.24 -9.79
N ILE A 8 -2.23 29.15 -11.12
CA ILE A 8 -2.74 28.04 -11.94
C ILE A 8 -1.93 26.73 -11.74
N PRO A 9 -0.58 26.75 -11.68
CA PRO A 9 0.22 25.55 -11.40
C PRO A 9 -0.03 24.99 -10.00
N PHE A 10 -0.18 25.87 -9.00
CA PHE A 10 -0.45 25.46 -7.62
C PHE A 10 -1.78 24.72 -7.50
N PHE A 11 -2.86 25.25 -8.10
CA PHE A 11 -4.15 24.55 -8.15
C PHE A 11 -4.10 23.25 -8.93
N TYR A 12 -3.27 23.17 -9.98
CA TYR A 12 -3.08 21.94 -10.74
C TYR A 12 -2.37 20.86 -9.89
N PHE A 13 -1.37 21.25 -9.08
CA PHE A 13 -0.71 20.37 -8.14
C PHE A 13 -1.67 19.86 -7.06
N ILE A 14 -2.44 20.76 -6.44
CA ILE A 14 -3.52 20.39 -5.51
C ILE A 14 -4.49 19.41 -6.19
N SER A 15 -4.93 19.72 -7.41
CA SER A 15 -5.86 18.86 -8.14
C SER A 15 -5.29 17.45 -8.35
N ILE A 16 -4.00 17.28 -8.64
CA ILE A 16 -3.35 15.98 -8.79
C ILE A 16 -3.35 15.19 -7.47
N VAL A 17 -3.09 15.84 -6.35
CA VAL A 17 -3.02 15.20 -5.03
C VAL A 17 -4.41 14.75 -4.56
N PHE A 18 -5.44 15.57 -4.79
CA PHE A 18 -6.80 15.28 -4.33
C PHE A 18 -7.63 14.45 -5.32
N LEU A 19 -7.25 14.38 -6.61
CA LEU A 19 -7.98 13.60 -7.63
C LEU A 19 -8.17 12.12 -7.24
N PRO A 20 -7.13 11.39 -6.80
CA PRO A 20 -7.25 9.97 -6.45
C PRO A 20 -8.27 9.73 -5.34
N TRP A 21 -8.29 10.63 -4.36
CA TRP A 21 -9.21 10.56 -3.24
C TRP A 21 -10.66 10.82 -3.69
N LEU A 22 -10.88 11.81 -4.56
CA LEU A 22 -12.20 12.08 -5.14
C LEU A 22 -12.69 10.91 -6.01
N ILE A 23 -11.81 10.31 -6.81
CA ILE A 23 -12.13 9.13 -7.64
C ILE A 23 -12.51 7.96 -6.74
N SER A 24 -11.76 7.72 -5.67
CA SER A 24 -12.10 6.68 -4.69
C SER A 24 -13.47 6.91 -4.07
N LEU A 25 -13.77 8.14 -3.63
CA LEU A 25 -15.06 8.48 -3.03
C LEU A 25 -16.24 8.26 -3.99
N CYS A 26 -16.10 8.69 -5.25
CA CYS A 26 -17.17 8.58 -6.25
C CYS A 26 -17.32 7.16 -6.81
N CYS A 27 -16.21 6.51 -7.17
CA CYS A 27 -16.22 5.22 -7.86
C CYS A 27 -16.43 4.04 -6.91
N ASN A 28 -16.05 4.13 -5.64
CA ASN A 28 -16.14 3.00 -4.71
C ASN A 28 -17.59 2.48 -4.59
N LYS A 29 -18.59 3.35 -4.50
CA LYS A 29 -20.00 2.92 -4.37
C LYS A 29 -20.50 2.16 -5.60
N SER A 30 -20.19 2.64 -6.80
CA SER A 30 -20.61 2.03 -8.08
C SER A 30 -19.79 0.79 -8.44
N LEU A 31 -18.48 0.78 -8.14
CA LEU A 31 -17.64 -0.41 -8.28
C LEU A 31 -18.04 -1.49 -7.29
N LYS A 32 -18.45 -1.12 -6.06
CA LYS A 32 -18.94 -2.08 -5.07
C LYS A 32 -20.15 -2.84 -5.59
N THR A 33 -21.17 -2.15 -6.06
CA THR A 33 -22.38 -2.79 -6.58
C THR A 33 -22.08 -3.63 -7.82
N TRP A 34 -21.22 -3.16 -8.72
CA TRP A 34 -20.84 -3.90 -9.92
C TRP A 34 -20.03 -5.16 -9.59
N ILE A 35 -18.99 -5.04 -8.75
CA ILE A 35 -18.15 -6.17 -8.33
C ILE A 35 -18.96 -7.18 -7.53
N THR A 36 -19.84 -6.76 -6.61
CA THR A 36 -20.69 -7.70 -5.86
C THR A 36 -21.68 -8.41 -6.76
N ASN A 37 -22.29 -7.71 -7.72
CA ASN A 37 -23.23 -8.32 -8.66
C ASN A 37 -22.51 -9.29 -9.60
N TRP A 38 -21.35 -8.89 -10.13
CA TRP A 38 -20.51 -9.75 -10.96
C TRP A 38 -20.03 -10.97 -10.20
N TRP A 39 -19.57 -10.81 -8.95
CA TRP A 39 -19.15 -11.89 -8.07
C TRP A 39 -20.30 -12.87 -7.78
N ASN A 40 -21.49 -12.35 -7.42
CA ASN A 40 -22.66 -13.19 -7.16
C ASN A 40 -23.17 -13.91 -8.43
N THR A 41 -23.04 -13.29 -9.61
CA THR A 41 -23.45 -13.88 -10.90
C THR A 41 -22.40 -14.89 -11.40
N SER A 42 -21.14 -14.69 -11.04
CA SER A 42 -20.00 -15.55 -11.42
C SER A 42 -19.71 -16.66 -10.41
N GLN A 43 -20.48 -16.80 -9.32
CA GLN A 43 -20.42 -17.95 -8.41
C GLN A 43 -21.04 -19.22 -9.03
N CYS A 44 -20.58 -19.58 -10.22
CA CYS A 44 -20.65 -20.93 -10.76
C CYS A 44 -19.27 -21.57 -10.52
N GLU A 45 -19.20 -22.38 -9.47
CA GLU A 45 -18.32 -23.56 -9.29
C GLU A 45 -16.79 -23.41 -9.24
N THR A 46 -16.17 -22.30 -9.63
CA THR A 46 -14.70 -22.22 -9.64
C THR A 46 -14.13 -21.25 -8.60
N PHE A 47 -13.19 -21.80 -7.82
CA PHE A 47 -12.00 -21.12 -7.30
C PHE A 47 -12.08 -20.45 -5.91
N LEU A 48 -12.07 -21.29 -4.87
CA LEU A 48 -10.98 -21.15 -3.90
C LEU A 48 -9.67 -21.38 -4.67
N SER A 49 -8.69 -20.48 -4.56
CA SER A 49 -7.33 -20.82 -5.03
C SER A 49 -6.89 -22.08 -4.29
N ASP A 50 -6.32 -23.09 -4.97
CA ASP A 50 -5.93 -24.39 -4.39
C ASP A 50 -5.15 -24.26 -3.06
N ILE A 51 -4.36 -23.20 -2.93
CA ILE A 51 -3.58 -22.88 -1.72
C ILE A 51 -4.48 -22.52 -0.53
N GLN A 52 -5.57 -21.82 -0.82
CA GLN A 52 -6.51 -21.30 0.17
C GLN A 52 -7.52 -22.35 0.59
N GLU A 53 -7.96 -23.19 -0.35
CA GLU A 53 -8.72 -24.41 -0.04
C GLU A 53 -7.94 -25.30 0.90
N LYS A 54 -6.66 -25.56 0.63
CA LYS A 54 -5.78 -26.30 1.55
C LYS A 54 -5.71 -25.69 2.94
N SER A 55 -5.57 -24.37 3.06
CA SER A 55 -5.50 -23.71 4.37
C SER A 55 -6.82 -23.77 5.17
N VAL A 56 -7.97 -23.75 4.47
CA VAL A 56 -9.29 -23.88 5.09
C VAL A 56 -9.57 -25.34 5.45
N LEU A 57 -9.20 -26.27 4.56
CA LEU A 57 -9.31 -27.71 4.76
C LEU A 57 -8.40 -28.17 5.92
N GLU A 58 -7.19 -27.65 6.03
CA GLU A 58 -6.25 -27.97 7.11
C GLU A 58 -6.76 -27.49 8.47
N LYS A 59 -7.35 -26.28 8.53
CA LYS A 59 -8.04 -25.81 9.75
C LYS A 59 -9.27 -26.67 10.08
N PHE A 60 -9.99 -27.15 9.06
CA PHE A 60 -11.13 -28.04 9.25
C PHE A 60 -10.69 -29.41 9.79
N ILE A 61 -9.63 -29.98 9.22
CA ILE A 61 -9.01 -31.23 9.69
C ILE A 61 -8.49 -31.07 11.12
N GLN A 62 -7.80 -29.97 11.46
CA GLN A 62 -7.37 -29.72 12.83
C GLN A 62 -8.53 -29.63 13.83
N LEU A 63 -9.64 -29.00 13.44
CA LEU A 63 -10.84 -28.93 14.26
C LEU A 63 -11.51 -30.30 14.42
N GLU A 64 -11.52 -31.12 13.37
CA GLU A 64 -12.04 -32.49 13.41
C GLU A 64 -11.15 -33.42 14.23
N ASP A 65 -9.82 -33.29 14.16
CA ASP A 65 -8.87 -34.04 14.98
C ASP A 65 -8.99 -33.67 16.47
N LEU A 66 -9.11 -32.37 16.78
CA LEU A 66 -9.37 -31.90 18.15
C LEU A 66 -10.71 -32.42 18.68
N PHE A 67 -11.70 -32.54 17.81
CA PHE A 67 -13.01 -33.09 18.14
C PHE A 67 -12.95 -34.60 18.41
N GLN A 68 -12.27 -35.38 17.56
CA GLN A 68 -12.06 -36.81 17.80
C GLN A 68 -11.34 -37.08 19.13
N LEU A 69 -10.38 -36.22 19.49
CA LEU A 69 -9.70 -36.30 20.78
C LEU A 69 -10.66 -36.01 21.96
N ASP A 70 -11.52 -35.00 21.88
CA ASP A 70 -12.48 -34.68 22.96
C ASP A 70 -13.58 -35.76 23.07
N GLU A 71 -13.98 -36.39 21.96
CA GLU A 71 -14.89 -37.55 21.93
C GLU A 71 -14.27 -38.78 22.62
N MET A 72 -12.98 -39.05 22.41
CA MET A 72 -12.26 -40.13 23.11
C MET A 72 -12.12 -39.86 24.62
N ILE A 73 -12.14 -38.60 25.04
CA ILE A 73 -11.99 -38.20 26.46
C ILE A 73 -13.35 -38.15 27.18
N LYS A 74 -14.44 -37.83 26.47
CA LYS A 74 -15.78 -37.68 27.05
C LYS A 74 -16.82 -38.46 26.26
N GLU A 75 -17.49 -39.38 26.96
CA GLU A 75 -18.67 -40.11 26.49
C GLU A 75 -19.89 -39.15 26.41
N TYR A 76 -19.97 -38.36 25.34
CA TYR A 76 -21.10 -37.46 25.10
C TYR A 76 -22.29 -38.20 24.49
N PRO A 77 -23.55 -37.84 24.83
CA PRO A 77 -24.74 -38.36 24.16
C PRO A 77 -24.84 -37.85 22.71
N GLU A 78 -25.31 -38.70 21.78
CA GLU A 78 -25.37 -38.45 20.33
C GLU A 78 -26.06 -37.14 19.91
N ASN A 79 -26.99 -36.61 20.71
CA ASN A 79 -27.67 -35.34 20.41
C ASN A 79 -26.77 -34.11 20.58
N ASP A 80 -25.84 -34.12 21.54
CA ASP A 80 -24.90 -33.01 21.75
C ASP A 80 -23.87 -32.96 20.61
N LEU A 81 -23.51 -34.13 20.05
CA LEU A 81 -22.60 -34.26 18.91
C LEU A 81 -23.16 -33.63 17.62
N GLN A 82 -24.46 -33.84 17.33
CA GLN A 82 -25.10 -33.21 16.17
C GLN A 82 -25.18 -31.69 16.30
N GLN A 83 -25.53 -31.19 17.49
CA GLN A 83 -25.64 -29.75 17.73
C GLN A 83 -24.27 -29.06 17.64
N PHE A 84 -23.21 -29.72 18.11
CA PHE A 84 -21.84 -29.23 18.01
C PHE A 84 -21.33 -29.25 16.56
N ARG A 85 -21.57 -30.33 15.80
CA ARG A 85 -21.20 -30.43 14.37
C ARG A 85 -21.89 -29.35 13.53
N LEU A 86 -23.17 -29.09 13.80
CA LEU A 86 -23.90 -27.95 13.20
C LEU A 86 -23.30 -26.59 13.61
N GLY A 87 -22.82 -26.45 14.85
CA GLY A 87 -22.09 -25.28 15.33
C GLY A 87 -20.80 -25.01 14.57
N ILE A 88 -19.96 -26.04 14.38
CA ILE A 88 -18.71 -25.96 13.61
C ILE A 88 -19.00 -25.66 12.13
N HIS A 89 -20.01 -26.31 11.55
CA HIS A 89 -20.40 -26.05 10.16
C HIS A 89 -20.89 -24.62 9.96
N LYS A 90 -21.65 -24.07 10.91
CA LYS A 90 -22.10 -22.68 10.92
C LYS A 90 -20.94 -21.70 11.08
N GLN A 91 -20.00 -21.98 11.97
CA GLN A 91 -18.78 -21.17 12.13
C GLN A 91 -17.91 -21.18 10.86
N THR A 92 -17.79 -22.33 10.20
CA THR A 92 -17.05 -22.47 8.93
C THR A 92 -17.71 -21.65 7.82
N ILE A 93 -19.04 -21.71 7.68
CA ILE A 93 -19.78 -20.88 6.71
C ILE A 93 -19.61 -19.39 7.02
N GLN A 94 -19.64 -18.99 8.30
CA GLN A 94 -19.39 -17.60 8.69
C GLN A 94 -17.95 -17.16 8.36
N PHE A 95 -16.96 -18.01 8.60
CA PHE A 95 -15.56 -17.74 8.28
C PHE A 95 -15.37 -17.55 6.77
N ILE A 96 -15.94 -18.45 5.95
CA ILE A 96 -15.92 -18.34 4.49
C ILE A 96 -16.58 -17.03 4.04
N LYS A 97 -17.71 -16.64 4.64
CA LYS A 97 -18.41 -15.39 4.30
C LYS A 97 -17.57 -14.16 4.61
N ILE A 98 -16.97 -14.09 5.79
CA ILE A 98 -16.10 -12.97 6.18
C ILE A 98 -14.89 -12.86 5.24
N HIS A 99 -14.27 -14.00 4.92
CA HIS A 99 -13.13 -14.04 4.00
C HIS A 99 -13.51 -13.59 2.59
N ASN A 100 -14.68 -14.01 2.12
CA ASN A 100 -15.21 -13.61 0.81
C ASN A 100 -15.49 -12.09 0.74
N GLU A 101 -16.07 -11.52 1.80
CA GLU A 101 -16.26 -10.06 1.90
C GLU A 101 -14.92 -9.31 1.89
N TYR A 102 -13.91 -9.81 2.60
CA TYR A 102 -12.56 -9.23 2.59
C TYR A 102 -11.91 -9.29 1.20
N ARG A 103 -12.12 -10.39 0.46
CA ARG A 103 -11.64 -10.54 -0.93
C ARG A 103 -12.31 -9.55 -1.87
N ILE A 104 -13.64 -9.44 -1.81
CA ILE A 104 -14.41 -8.44 -2.58
C ILE A 104 -13.89 -7.04 -2.26
N HIS A 105 -13.66 -6.73 -0.98
CA HIS A 105 -13.12 -5.44 -0.57
C HIS A 105 -11.71 -5.19 -1.12
N THR A 106 -10.83 -6.20 -1.09
CA THR A 106 -9.46 -6.11 -1.61
C THR A 106 -9.47 -5.89 -3.13
N ILE A 107 -10.26 -6.66 -3.87
CA ILE A 107 -10.42 -6.53 -5.33
C ILE A 107 -10.98 -5.14 -5.67
N LEU A 108 -11.95 -4.67 -4.90
CA LEU A 108 -12.53 -3.34 -5.07
C LEU A 108 -11.49 -2.24 -4.86
N HIS A 109 -10.70 -2.33 -3.78
CA HIS A 109 -9.68 -1.34 -3.47
C HIS A 109 -8.62 -1.31 -4.58
N PHE A 110 -8.15 -2.48 -5.00
CA PHE A 110 -7.20 -2.62 -6.10
C PHE A 110 -7.75 -2.04 -7.41
N SER A 111 -8.99 -2.37 -7.77
CA SER A 111 -9.65 -1.88 -8.99
C SER A 111 -9.82 -0.36 -8.96
N THR A 112 -10.21 0.20 -7.82
CA THR A 112 -10.36 1.64 -7.61
C THR A 112 -9.01 2.35 -7.77
N ASN A 113 -7.94 1.79 -7.21
CA ASN A 113 -6.58 2.33 -7.34
C ASN A 113 -6.07 2.26 -8.78
N LEU A 114 -6.36 1.17 -9.50
CA LEU A 114 -6.02 1.04 -10.93
C LEU A 114 -6.73 2.10 -11.78
N ILE A 115 -8.04 2.27 -11.59
CA ILE A 115 -8.83 3.29 -12.31
C ILE A 115 -8.31 4.69 -11.99
N SER A 116 -8.04 4.97 -10.72
CA SER A 116 -7.44 6.22 -10.28
C SER A 116 -6.10 6.49 -10.97
N PHE A 117 -5.22 5.49 -11.03
CA PHE A 117 -3.94 5.58 -11.72
C PHE A 117 -4.10 5.89 -13.21
N VAL A 118 -5.01 5.20 -13.90
CA VAL A 118 -5.31 5.46 -15.32
C VAL A 118 -5.80 6.89 -15.53
N ILE A 119 -6.76 7.35 -14.73
CA ILE A 119 -7.30 8.72 -14.82
C ILE A 119 -6.20 9.74 -14.55
N LEU A 120 -5.39 9.54 -13.51
CA LEU A 120 -4.30 10.45 -13.15
C LEU A 120 -3.22 10.51 -14.24
N SER A 121 -2.89 9.36 -14.84
CA SER A 121 -1.94 9.28 -15.95
C SER A 121 -2.46 10.00 -17.19
N GLY A 122 -3.74 9.83 -17.54
CA GLY A 122 -4.39 10.56 -18.63
C GLY A 122 -4.45 12.07 -18.37
N TYR A 123 -4.80 12.46 -17.15
CA TYR A 123 -4.82 13.86 -16.72
C TYR A 123 -3.44 14.52 -16.79
N SER A 124 -2.40 13.79 -16.40
CA SER A 124 -1.00 14.24 -16.48
C SER A 124 -0.52 14.32 -17.93
N PHE A 125 -0.93 13.38 -18.78
CA PHE A 125 -0.59 13.38 -20.20
C PHE A 125 -1.20 14.58 -20.93
N TRP A 126 -2.46 14.92 -20.63
CA TRP A 126 -3.13 16.08 -21.23
C TRP A 126 -2.63 17.41 -20.63
N GLY A 127 -2.22 17.40 -19.36
CA GLY A 127 -1.73 18.57 -18.63
C GLY A 127 -0.21 18.79 -18.71
N LYS A 128 0.50 18.19 -19.67
CA LYS A 128 1.97 18.30 -19.81
C LYS A 128 2.50 19.73 -19.79
N GLU A 129 1.81 20.68 -20.41
CA GLU A 129 2.20 22.09 -20.39
C GLU A 129 2.15 22.68 -18.98
N LYS A 130 1.10 22.36 -18.21
CA LYS A 130 0.96 22.78 -16.81
C LYS A 130 2.02 22.13 -15.92
N LEU A 131 2.36 20.86 -16.16
CA LEU A 131 3.45 20.16 -15.49
C LEU A 131 4.82 20.80 -15.79
N PHE A 132 5.05 21.22 -17.02
CA PHE A 132 6.28 21.92 -17.40
C PHE A 132 6.40 23.27 -16.69
N ILE A 133 5.31 24.04 -16.63
CA ILE A 133 5.27 25.31 -15.89
C ILE A 133 5.48 25.06 -14.39
N LEU A 134 4.87 24.02 -13.82
CA LEU A 134 5.09 23.63 -12.42
C LEU A 134 6.56 23.28 -12.17
N ASN A 135 7.18 22.48 -13.04
CA ASN A 135 8.58 22.13 -12.94
C ASN A 135 9.49 23.36 -13.00
N SER A 136 9.23 24.29 -13.92
CA SER A 136 9.96 25.56 -14.00
C SER A 136 9.78 26.40 -12.74
N TRP A 137 8.58 26.44 -12.17
CA TRP A 137 8.30 27.18 -10.94
C TRP A 137 9.02 26.58 -9.73
N VAL A 138 9.02 25.25 -9.60
CA VAL A 138 9.77 24.54 -8.55
C VAL A 138 11.27 24.77 -8.71
N GLN A 139 11.78 24.71 -9.95
CA GLN A 139 13.19 25.01 -10.21
C GLN A 139 13.54 26.44 -9.85
N GLU A 140 12.73 27.42 -10.25
CA GLU A 140 12.94 28.83 -9.90
C GLU A 140 12.90 29.04 -8.38
N PHE A 141 11.96 28.41 -7.68
CA PHE A 141 11.91 28.41 -6.22
C PHE A 141 13.20 27.84 -5.61
N LEU A 142 13.65 26.67 -6.08
CA LEU A 142 14.87 26.03 -5.59
C LEU A 142 16.13 26.83 -5.91
N TYR A 143 16.24 27.44 -7.09
CA TYR A 143 17.40 28.25 -7.48
C TYR A 143 17.49 29.56 -6.70
N ASN A 144 16.35 30.15 -6.33
CA ASN A 144 16.29 31.38 -5.54
C ASN A 144 16.68 31.19 -4.06
N LEU A 145 16.76 29.94 -3.57
CA LEU A 145 17.26 29.66 -2.22
C LEU A 145 18.77 29.84 -2.15
N SER A 146 19.28 30.14 -0.95
CA SER A 146 20.73 30.11 -0.72
C SER A 146 21.24 28.67 -0.71
N ASP A 147 22.52 28.48 -1.06
CA ASP A 147 23.13 27.15 -1.09
C ASP A 147 23.07 26.46 0.29
N THR A 148 23.20 27.20 1.38
CA THR A 148 23.03 26.66 2.74
C THR A 148 21.61 26.13 2.99
N ILE A 149 20.57 26.86 2.56
CA ILE A 149 19.17 26.40 2.72
C ILE A 149 18.89 25.20 1.82
N LYS A 150 19.45 25.16 0.61
CA LYS A 150 19.33 23.98 -0.27
C LYS A 150 19.95 22.74 0.37
N ALA A 151 21.17 22.87 0.90
CA ALA A 151 21.85 21.77 1.57
C ALA A 151 21.06 21.29 2.81
N PHE A 152 20.57 22.23 3.62
CA PHE A 152 19.73 21.93 4.78
C PHE A 152 18.41 21.23 4.40
N LEU A 153 17.71 21.70 3.37
CA LEU A 153 16.44 21.11 2.94
C LEU A 153 16.64 19.69 2.38
N ILE A 154 17.75 19.46 1.66
CA ILE A 154 18.13 18.14 1.18
C ILE A 154 18.44 17.21 2.35
N LEU A 155 19.23 17.67 3.34
CA LEU A 155 19.55 16.89 4.54
C LEU A 155 18.27 16.55 5.33
N LEU A 156 17.43 17.55 5.62
CA LEU A 156 16.15 17.37 6.30
C LEU A 156 15.23 16.38 5.59
N LEU A 157 15.13 16.44 4.25
CA LEU A 157 14.32 15.51 3.49
C LEU A 157 14.89 14.09 3.51
N THR A 158 16.21 13.96 3.44
CA THR A 158 16.91 12.67 3.50
C THR A 158 16.71 12.04 4.87
N ASP A 159 16.89 12.80 5.94
CA ASP A 159 16.68 12.36 7.31
C ASP A 159 15.22 12.03 7.59
N LEU A 160 14.26 12.75 7.03
CA LEU A 160 12.83 12.45 7.22
C LEU A 160 12.36 11.22 6.42
N CYS A 161 12.89 11.01 5.20
CA CYS A 161 12.51 9.89 4.35
C CYS A 161 13.25 8.58 4.68
N ILE A 162 14.48 8.68 5.18
CA ILE A 162 15.40 7.53 5.36
C ILE A 162 15.80 7.36 6.83
N GLY A 163 15.70 8.42 7.65
CA GLY A 163 15.93 8.39 9.09
C GLY A 163 14.82 7.66 9.83
N PHE A 164 14.71 6.37 9.56
CA PHE A 164 14.01 5.40 10.38
C PHE A 164 15.06 4.57 11.09
N HIS A 165 15.45 5.04 12.27
CA HIS A 165 16.46 4.40 13.13
C HIS A 165 16.00 3.08 13.75
N SER A 166 14.81 2.56 13.39
CA SER A 166 14.24 1.34 13.95
C SER A 166 13.72 0.42 12.84
N PRO A 167 14.16 -0.86 12.80
CA PRO A 167 13.60 -1.90 11.93
C PRO A 167 12.07 -2.00 12.04
N HIS A 168 11.50 -1.68 13.21
CA HIS A 168 10.07 -1.77 13.45
C HIS A 168 9.25 -0.74 12.64
N GLY A 169 9.81 0.44 12.34
CA GLY A 169 9.12 1.41 11.48
C GLY A 169 8.95 0.89 10.05
N TRP A 170 9.97 0.21 9.54
CA TRP A 170 9.94 -0.46 8.25
C TRP A 170 9.01 -1.67 8.24
N GLU A 171 8.98 -2.43 9.33
CA GLU A 171 8.07 -3.56 9.50
C GLU A 171 6.60 -3.12 9.42
N LEU A 172 6.23 -2.03 10.11
CA LEU A 172 4.87 -1.48 10.05
C LEU A 172 4.53 -0.95 8.66
N MET A 173 5.44 -0.20 8.04
CA MET A 173 5.19 0.40 6.72
C MET A 173 5.08 -0.67 5.62
N ILE A 174 6.03 -1.61 5.58
CA ILE A 174 6.01 -2.70 4.60
C ILE A 174 4.85 -3.65 4.91
N GLY A 175 4.59 -3.96 6.18
CA GLY A 175 3.47 -4.80 6.60
C GLY A 175 2.10 -4.23 6.21
N TYR A 176 1.92 -2.92 6.29
CA TYR A 176 0.70 -2.25 5.81
C TYR A 176 0.51 -2.44 4.30
N ILE A 177 1.56 -2.17 3.50
CA ILE A 177 1.54 -2.36 2.05
C ILE A 177 1.27 -3.83 1.72
N TYR A 178 1.97 -4.76 2.37
CA TYR A 178 1.87 -6.20 2.12
C TYR A 178 0.47 -6.76 2.43
N LYS A 179 -0.16 -6.25 3.50
CA LYS A 179 -1.54 -6.59 3.88
C LYS A 179 -2.56 -6.09 2.86
N ASP A 180 -2.38 -4.89 2.33
CA ASP A 180 -3.27 -4.33 1.31
C ASP A 180 -3.21 -5.09 -0.02
N PHE A 181 -2.09 -5.74 -0.33
CA PHE A 181 -1.96 -6.63 -1.49
C PHE A 181 -2.53 -8.04 -1.26
N GLY A 182 -2.97 -8.38 -0.03
CA GLY A 182 -3.64 -9.64 0.28
C GLY A 182 -2.75 -10.87 0.23
N PHE A 183 -1.42 -10.71 0.32
CA PHE A 183 -0.49 -11.82 0.43
C PHE A 183 -0.58 -12.43 1.85
N ALA A 184 -0.72 -13.77 1.92
CA ALA A 184 -0.68 -14.49 3.19
C ALA A 184 0.68 -14.31 3.87
N HIS A 185 0.70 -14.35 5.20
CA HIS A 185 1.82 -13.99 6.08
C HIS A 185 3.09 -14.81 5.79
N TYR A 186 3.93 -14.34 4.86
CA TYR A 186 5.29 -14.82 4.67
C TYR A 186 6.23 -13.98 5.53
N GLU A 187 6.26 -14.24 6.84
CA GLU A 187 7.07 -13.47 7.80
C GLU A 187 8.57 -13.45 7.43
N GLN A 188 9.06 -14.53 6.81
CA GLN A 188 10.43 -14.62 6.32
C GLN A 188 10.74 -13.59 5.21
N ILE A 189 9.81 -13.40 4.27
CA ILE A 189 9.96 -12.43 3.16
C ILE A 189 9.84 -11.01 3.70
N LEU A 190 8.90 -10.78 4.62
CA LEU A 190 8.71 -9.50 5.28
C LEU A 190 9.98 -9.10 6.05
N SER A 191 10.53 -10.00 6.87
CA SER A 191 11.78 -9.78 7.62
C SER A 191 12.96 -9.48 6.68
N GLY A 192 13.11 -10.24 5.60
CA GLY A 192 14.16 -9.99 4.60
C GLY A 192 14.03 -8.62 3.93
N LEU A 193 12.81 -8.21 3.57
CA LEU A 193 12.55 -6.88 3.00
C LEU A 193 12.83 -5.77 4.01
N VAL A 194 12.36 -5.91 5.24
CA VAL A 194 12.59 -4.94 6.32
C VAL A 194 14.07 -4.74 6.60
N SER A 195 14.89 -5.78 6.49
CA SER A 195 16.33 -5.67 6.71
C SER A 195 17.10 -5.11 5.51
N THR A 196 16.68 -5.41 4.28
CA THR A 196 17.48 -5.11 3.08
C THR A 196 17.05 -3.82 2.40
N PHE A 197 15.74 -3.56 2.36
CA PHE A 197 15.15 -2.42 1.66
C PHE A 197 15.62 -1.07 2.20
N PRO A 198 15.73 -0.83 3.52
CA PRO A 198 16.20 0.46 4.04
C PRO A 198 17.63 0.77 3.62
N VAL A 199 18.51 -0.24 3.64
CA VAL A 199 19.92 -0.10 3.27
C VAL A 199 20.07 0.22 1.78
N ILE A 200 19.33 -0.48 0.92
CA ILE A 200 19.31 -0.21 -0.51
C ILE A 200 18.79 1.21 -0.76
N LEU A 201 17.71 1.60 -0.11
CA LEU A 201 17.11 2.92 -0.26
C LEU A 201 18.10 4.02 0.16
N ASP A 202 18.74 3.87 1.33
CA ASP A 202 19.78 4.79 1.83
C ASP A 202 20.92 4.99 0.83
N THR A 203 21.46 3.89 0.27
CA THR A 203 22.55 3.97 -0.71
C THR A 203 22.14 4.66 -2.01
N ILE A 204 20.93 4.37 -2.52
CA ILE A 204 20.41 5.00 -3.74
C ILE A 204 20.21 6.50 -3.54
N PHE A 205 19.62 6.91 -2.41
CA PHE A 205 19.41 8.32 -2.11
C PHE A 205 20.72 9.07 -1.88
N LYS A 206 21.66 8.53 -1.10
CA LYS A 206 22.99 9.14 -0.92
C LYS A 206 23.71 9.35 -2.26
N TYR A 207 23.68 8.34 -3.13
CA TYR A 207 24.25 8.46 -4.47
C TYR A 207 23.52 9.51 -5.32
N TRP A 208 22.19 9.52 -5.30
CA TRP A 208 21.41 10.48 -6.09
C TRP A 208 21.62 11.92 -5.62
N ILE A 209 21.67 12.14 -4.29
CA ILE A 209 21.99 13.42 -3.66
C ILE A 209 23.38 13.86 -4.09
N PHE A 210 24.41 13.01 -3.91
CA PHE A 210 25.77 13.34 -4.33
C PHE A 210 25.85 13.74 -5.81
N ARG A 211 25.18 12.99 -6.70
CA ARG A 211 25.13 13.31 -8.13
C ARG A 211 24.38 14.61 -8.42
N TYR A 212 23.29 14.88 -7.70
CA TYR A 212 22.50 16.09 -7.85
C TYR A 212 23.27 17.32 -7.38
N LEU A 213 23.84 17.29 -6.17
CA LEU A 213 24.63 18.38 -5.59
C LEU A 213 25.81 18.73 -6.49
N ASN A 214 26.56 17.72 -6.99
CA ASN A 214 27.68 17.94 -7.92
C ASN A 214 27.25 18.59 -9.24
N ARG A 215 26.02 18.35 -9.71
CA ARG A 215 25.52 18.98 -10.94
C ARG A 215 25.12 20.44 -10.72
N VAL A 216 24.69 20.79 -9.51
CA VAL A 216 24.21 22.14 -9.18
C VAL A 216 25.38 23.06 -8.82
N SER A 217 26.23 22.67 -7.87
CA SER A 217 27.45 23.42 -7.52
C SER A 217 28.41 22.57 -6.67
N PRO A 218 29.73 22.57 -6.96
CA PRO A 218 30.72 21.93 -6.11
C PRO A 218 30.78 22.49 -4.68
N SER A 219 30.47 23.78 -4.49
CA SER A 219 30.45 24.41 -3.16
C SER A 219 29.36 23.83 -2.24
N LEU A 220 28.24 23.40 -2.83
CA LEU A 220 27.11 22.81 -2.11
C LEU A 220 27.46 21.43 -1.52
N VAL A 221 28.31 20.67 -2.22
CA VAL A 221 28.80 19.36 -1.77
C VAL A 221 29.68 19.51 -0.53
N VAL A 222 30.55 20.53 -0.50
CA VAL A 222 31.40 20.82 0.66
C VAL A 222 30.56 21.24 1.87
N ILE A 223 29.56 22.09 1.66
CA ILE A 223 28.63 22.49 2.74
C ILE A 223 27.82 21.30 3.23
N TYR A 224 27.34 20.43 2.34
CA TYR A 224 26.61 19.22 2.71
C TYR A 224 27.47 18.29 3.56
N HIS A 225 28.72 18.04 3.16
CA HIS A 225 29.65 17.25 3.97
C HIS A 225 29.92 17.89 5.33
N ALA A 226 30.15 19.21 5.39
CA ALA A 226 30.39 19.92 6.64
C ALA A 226 29.19 19.97 7.61
N ILE A 227 27.96 19.79 7.11
CA ILE A 227 26.74 19.72 7.93
C ILE A 227 26.43 18.27 8.35
N ASN A 228 26.84 17.30 7.52
CA ASN A 228 26.57 15.89 7.74
C ASN A 228 27.63 15.19 8.60
N ASP A 229 28.85 15.74 8.68
CA ASP A 229 29.91 15.36 9.62
C ASP A 229 29.65 15.92 11.03
#